data_AF-A0A0N1MAH9-F1
#
_entry.id   AF-A0A0N1MAH9-F1
#
_cell.length_a   1.000
_cell.length_b   1.000
_cell.length_c   1.000
_cell.angle_alpha   90.00
_cell.angle_beta   90.00
_cell.angle_gamma   90.00
#
_symmetry.space_group_name_H-M   'P 1'
#
loop_
_entity.id
_entity.type
_entity.pdbx_description
1 polymer ?
#
loop_
_entity_poly.entity_id
_entity_poly.type
_entity_poly.pdbx_seq_one_letter_code
_entity_poly.pdbx_strand_id
1 'polypeptide(L)'
;MHLSEEIGSRLQEERKRCALTQNEIADALGIAKRTQANYEAGTSDATASYLSKVASQFGFDVPYILNGMRTTLAVDALSNVEDLLVKQYRSITPFDQEAIRRFLQAMADDAARHRN
;
A
#
# COMPACT_ATOMS: atom_id res chain seq x y z
N MET A 1 17.35 0.88 14.78
CA MET A 1 16.60 1.76 13.86
C MET A 1 15.46 2.35 14.67
N HIS A 2 15.33 3.67 14.69
CA HIS A 2 14.23 4.33 15.37
C HIS A 2 12.96 4.27 14.50
N LEU A 3 11.77 4.28 15.11
CA LEU A 3 10.49 4.19 14.39
C LEU A 3 10.37 5.22 13.24
N SER A 4 10.86 6.45 13.46
CA SER A 4 10.88 7.51 12.44
C SER A 4 11.78 7.19 11.23
N GLU A 5 12.91 6.48 11.43
CA GLU A 5 13.79 6.05 10.33
C GLU A 5 13.11 4.98 9.46
N GLU A 6 12.37 4.06 10.08
CA GLU A 6 11.60 3.03 9.36
C GLU A 6 10.47 3.65 8.55
N ILE A 7 9.72 4.58 9.15
CA ILE A 7 8.67 5.34 8.46
C ILE A 7 9.27 6.15 7.30
N GLY A 8 10.41 6.80 7.53
CA GLY A 8 11.14 7.55 6.50
C GLY A 8 11.59 6.67 5.34
N SER A 9 12.12 5.48 5.62
CA SER A 9 12.49 4.50 4.59
C SER A 9 11.27 4.10 3.74
N ARG A 10 10.13 3.79 4.38
CA ARG A 10 8.91 3.41 3.67
C ARG A 10 8.32 4.57 2.86
N LEU A 11 8.44 5.81 3.35
CA LEU A 11 8.08 7.01 2.58
C LEU A 11 8.96 7.15 1.32
N GLN A 12 10.26 6.91 1.45
CA GLN A 12 11.18 6.92 0.31
C GLN A 12 10.84 5.82 -0.69
N GLU A 13 10.49 4.62 -0.22
CA GLU A 13 10.07 3.51 -1.07
C GLU A 13 8.82 3.85 -1.88
N GLU A 14 7.79 4.44 -1.25
CA GLU A 14 6.58 4.88 -1.96
C GLU A 14 6.88 5.96 -3.00
N ARG A 15 7.75 6.93 -2.68
CA ARG A 15 8.18 7.92 -3.67
C ARG A 15 8.86 7.27 -4.87
N LYS A 16 9.78 6.34 -4.62
CA LYS A 16 10.48 5.61 -5.69
C LYS A 16 9.52 4.72 -6.49
N ARG A 17 8.50 4.11 -5.86
CA ARG A 17 7.45 3.34 -6.54
C ARG A 17 6.68 4.20 -7.54
N CYS A 18 6.43 5.47 -7.20
CA CYS A 18 5.81 6.43 -8.10
C CYS A 18 6.79 7.10 -9.09
N ALA A 19 8.04 6.64 -9.15
CA ALA A 19 9.10 7.17 -10.02
C ALA A 19 9.40 8.67 -9.86
N LEU A 20 9.10 9.23 -8.68
CA LEU A 20 9.34 10.65 -8.38
C LEU A 20 10.71 10.84 -7.73
N THR A 21 11.36 11.98 -7.97
CA THR A 21 12.54 12.47 -7.24
C THR A 21 12.12 13.27 -6.01
N GLN A 22 13.07 13.51 -5.10
CA GLN A 22 12.83 14.38 -3.94
C GLN A 22 12.51 15.84 -4.32
N ASN A 23 13.02 16.31 -5.46
CA ASN A 23 12.70 17.64 -5.97
C ASN A 23 11.26 17.69 -6.50
N GLU A 24 10.88 16.75 -7.36
CA GLU A 24 9.55 16.76 -7.99
C GLU A 24 8.42 16.73 -6.97
N ILE A 25 8.53 15.89 -5.94
CA ILE A 25 7.52 15.83 -4.89
C ILE A 25 7.53 17.09 -4.01
N ALA A 26 8.70 17.66 -3.75
CA ALA A 26 8.82 18.86 -2.94
C ALA A 26 8.20 20.06 -3.64
N ASP A 27 8.51 20.23 -4.93
CA ASP A 27 7.96 21.29 -5.78
C ASP A 27 6.45 21.15 -5.91
N ALA A 28 5.94 19.94 -6.15
CA ALA A 28 4.50 19.71 -6.28
C ALA A 28 3.71 19.97 -4.98
N LEU A 29 4.33 19.77 -3.81
CA LEU A 29 3.71 20.00 -2.51
C LEU A 29 3.98 21.39 -1.92
N GLY A 30 4.81 22.20 -2.58
CA GLY A 30 5.23 23.52 -2.10
C GLY A 30 6.09 23.47 -0.84
N ILE A 31 6.92 22.43 -0.70
CA ILE A 31 7.87 22.27 0.42
C ILE A 31 9.31 22.36 -0.09
N ALA A 32 10.26 22.58 0.82
CA ALA A 32 11.67 22.53 0.46
C ALA A 32 12.12 21.08 0.21
N LYS A 33 13.02 20.84 -0.77
CA LYS A 33 13.68 19.54 -0.97
C LYS A 33 14.26 18.97 0.32
N ARG A 34 14.87 19.82 1.15
CA ARG A 34 15.44 19.41 2.44
C ARG A 34 14.39 18.85 3.38
N THR A 35 13.17 19.39 3.36
CA THR A 35 12.04 18.85 4.14
C THR A 35 11.71 17.42 3.72
N GLN A 36 11.64 17.16 2.41
CA GLN A 36 11.45 15.80 1.89
C GLN A 36 12.58 14.86 2.33
N ALA A 37 13.84 15.30 2.20
CA ALA A 37 14.99 14.50 2.61
C ALA A 37 14.99 14.21 4.12
N ASN A 38 14.59 15.18 4.94
CA ASN A 38 14.49 15.01 6.40
C ASN A 38 13.44 13.97 6.79
N TYR A 39 12.29 13.97 6.11
CA TYR A 39 11.23 12.97 6.29
C TYR A 39 11.74 11.57 5.89
N GLU A 40 12.38 11.44 4.74
CA GLU A 40 12.92 10.15 4.27
C GLU A 40 14.06 9.62 5.16
N ALA A 41 14.81 10.49 5.82
CA ALA A 41 15.86 10.13 6.76
C ALA A 41 15.37 9.87 8.19
N GLY A 42 14.08 10.10 8.49
CA GLY A 42 13.53 9.97 9.85
C GLY A 42 14.00 11.06 10.83
N THR A 43 14.66 12.12 10.34
CA THR A 43 15.14 13.25 11.18
C THR A 43 14.02 14.22 11.57
N SER A 44 12.87 14.14 10.88
CA SER A 44 11.65 14.87 11.20
C SER A 44 10.47 14.01 10.76
N ASP A 45 9.38 14.05 11.51
CA ASP A 45 8.18 13.29 11.14
C ASP A 45 7.36 14.02 10.08
N ALA A 46 6.89 13.27 9.09
CA ALA A 46 5.94 13.77 8.10
C ALA A 46 4.58 14.03 8.76
N THR A 47 3.99 15.20 8.52
CA THR A 47 2.69 15.55 9.13
C THR A 47 1.56 14.76 8.49
N ALA A 48 0.44 14.60 9.20
CA ALA A 48 -0.78 14.00 8.64
C ALA A 48 -1.28 14.75 7.39
N SER A 49 -1.11 16.08 7.35
CA SER A 49 -1.46 16.88 6.16
C SER A 49 -0.57 16.59 4.96
N TYR A 50 0.73 16.38 5.17
CA TYR A 50 1.63 15.91 4.11
C TYR A 50 1.22 14.52 3.61
N LEU A 51 0.98 13.56 4.52
CA LEU A 51 0.60 12.18 4.18
C LEU A 51 -0.71 12.13 3.39
N SER A 52 -1.69 12.95 3.76
CA SER A 52 -2.96 13.09 3.03
C SER A 52 -2.77 13.62 1.59
N LYS A 53 -1.89 14.61 1.41
CA LYS A 53 -1.58 15.14 0.08
C LYS A 53 -0.89 14.11 -0.81
N VAL A 54 0.10 13.38 -0.28
CA VAL A 54 0.80 12.37 -1.10
C VAL A 54 -0.07 11.17 -1.45
N ALA A 55 -0.98 10.79 -0.55
CA ALA A 55 -1.97 9.76 -0.83
C ALA A 55 -2.90 10.17 -1.98
N SER A 56 -3.48 11.37 -1.88
CA SER A 56 -4.48 11.85 -2.85
C SER A 56 -3.89 12.27 -4.20
N GLN A 57 -2.68 12.83 -4.24
CA GLN A 57 -2.10 13.38 -5.46
C GLN A 57 -1.17 12.40 -6.19
N PHE A 58 -0.48 11.53 -5.46
CA PHE A 58 0.52 10.61 -6.03
C PHE A 58 0.22 9.14 -5.76
N GLY A 59 -0.89 8.83 -5.08
CA GLY A 59 -1.30 7.45 -4.80
C GLY A 59 -0.38 6.72 -3.83
N PHE A 60 0.26 7.42 -2.88
CA PHE A 60 1.11 6.80 -1.86
C PHE A 60 0.26 5.93 -0.92
N ASP A 61 0.77 4.74 -0.59
CA ASP A 61 0.14 3.84 0.39
C ASP A 61 0.49 4.29 1.82
N VAL A 62 -0.34 5.16 2.39
CA VAL A 62 -0.13 5.69 3.75
C VAL A 62 -0.15 4.61 4.84
N PRO A 63 -1.06 3.62 4.83
CA PRO A 63 -0.96 2.46 5.73
C PRO A 63 0.41 1.81 5.68
N TYR A 64 0.93 1.55 4.47
CA TYR A 64 2.27 1.00 4.31
C TYR A 64 3.35 1.89 4.95
N ILE A 65 3.32 3.20 4.70
CA ILE A 65 4.29 4.15 5.27
C ILE A 65 4.30 4.07 6.81
N LEU A 66 3.12 4.03 7.42
CA LEU A 66 2.97 4.08 8.88
C LEU A 66 3.27 2.75 9.57
N ASN A 67 2.83 1.62 9.03
CA ASN A 67 2.86 0.33 9.72
C ASN A 67 3.55 -0.82 8.96
N GLY A 68 4.05 -0.56 7.74
CA GLY A 68 4.76 -1.55 6.93
C GLY A 68 3.87 -2.57 6.21
N MET A 69 2.54 -2.51 6.38
CA MET A 69 1.61 -3.39 5.69
C MET A 69 1.08 -2.72 4.43
N ARG A 70 1.41 -3.29 3.27
CA ARG A 70 0.87 -2.83 2.00
C ARG A 70 -0.63 -3.07 1.94
N THR A 71 -1.36 -2.08 1.46
CA THR A 71 -2.77 -2.19 1.16
C THR A 71 -2.89 -3.06 -0.10
N THR A 72 -3.34 -4.31 0.07
CA THR A 72 -3.45 -5.30 -1.03
C THR A 72 -4.73 -5.16 -1.84
N LEU A 73 -5.69 -4.37 -1.35
CA LEU A 73 -6.93 -4.04 -2.04
C LEU A 73 -6.95 -2.53 -2.24
N ALA A 74 -7.08 -2.06 -3.49
CA ALA A 74 -7.50 -0.69 -3.72
C ALA A 74 -8.76 -0.45 -2.87
N VAL A 75 -8.89 0.75 -2.32
CA VAL A 75 -10.02 1.16 -1.45
C VAL A 75 -11.31 1.31 -2.27
N ASP A 76 -11.58 0.34 -3.13
CA ASP A 76 -12.90 0.01 -3.61
C ASP A 76 -13.39 -1.11 -2.70
N ALA A 77 -14.27 -0.73 -1.78
CA ALA A 77 -14.88 -1.63 -0.82
C ALA A 77 -15.35 -2.88 -1.55
N LEU A 78 -14.84 -4.04 -1.10
CA LEU A 78 -15.34 -5.35 -1.50
C LEU A 78 -16.86 -5.27 -1.67
N SER A 79 -17.39 -5.77 -2.79
CA SER A 79 -18.83 -5.94 -2.91
C SER A 79 -19.35 -6.75 -1.72
N ASN A 80 -20.64 -6.63 -1.39
CA ASN A 80 -21.22 -7.39 -0.28
C ASN A 80 -20.93 -8.90 -0.36
N VAL A 81 -20.85 -9.44 -1.58
CA VAL A 81 -20.51 -10.84 -1.83
C VAL A 81 -19.04 -11.11 -1.49
N GLU A 82 -18.12 -10.28 -1.94
CA GLU A 82 -16.69 -10.42 -1.66
C GLU A 82 -16.37 -10.24 -0.17
N ASP A 83 -17.00 -9.28 0.51
CA ASP A 83 -16.85 -9.08 1.96
C ASP A 83 -17.35 -10.31 2.75
N LEU A 84 -18.50 -10.86 2.38
CA LEU A 84 -19.02 -12.07 3.00
C LEU A 84 -18.11 -13.28 2.76
N LEU A 85 -17.61 -13.45 1.53
CA LEU A 85 -16.66 -14.51 1.19
C LEU A 85 -15.39 -14.42 2.06
N VAL A 86 -14.82 -13.22 2.22
CA VAL A 86 -13.63 -13.01 3.07
C VAL A 86 -13.94 -13.33 4.54
N LYS A 87 -15.10 -12.91 5.06
CA LYS A 87 -15.51 -13.21 6.45
C LYS A 87 -15.66 -14.71 6.69
N GLN A 88 -16.35 -15.42 5.80
CA GLN A 88 -16.53 -16.87 5.89
C GLN A 88 -15.18 -17.59 5.79
N TYR A 89 -14.36 -17.22 4.81
CA TYR A 89 -13.03 -17.77 4.62
C TYR A 89 -12.15 -17.64 5.86
N ARG A 90 -12.21 -16.51 6.58
CA ARG A 90 -11.45 -16.30 7.83
C ARG A 90 -11.98 -17.11 9.02
N SER A 91 -13.23 -17.58 8.98
CA SER A 91 -13.85 -18.35 10.07
C SER A 91 -13.67 -19.87 9.99
N ILE A 92 -13.26 -20.40 8.84
CA ILE A 92 -13.06 -21.84 8.61
C ILE A 92 -11.62 -22.26 8.93
N THR A 93 -11.36 -23.58 8.93
CA THR A 93 -10.06 -24.13 9.32
C THR A 93 -8.96 -23.80 8.30
N PRO A 94 -7.67 -23.79 8.70
CA PRO A 94 -6.56 -23.61 7.77
C PRO A 94 -6.52 -24.66 6.63
N PHE A 95 -7.01 -25.87 6.89
CA PHE A 95 -7.12 -26.93 5.89
C PHE A 95 -8.15 -26.59 4.82
N ASP A 96 -9.34 -26.15 5.23
CA ASP A 96 -10.42 -25.76 4.30
C ASP A 96 -10.03 -24.49 3.52
N GLN A 97 -9.36 -23.54 4.19
CA GLN A 97 -8.80 -22.36 3.54
C GLN A 97 -7.83 -22.73 2.41
N GLU A 98 -6.96 -23.71 2.63
CA GLU A 98 -6.01 -24.19 1.62
C GLU A 98 -6.72 -24.88 0.45
N ALA A 99 -7.73 -25.70 0.73
CA ALA A 99 -8.55 -26.31 -0.31
C ALA A 99 -9.22 -25.25 -1.21
N ILE A 100 -9.84 -24.22 -0.60
CA ILE A 100 -10.47 -23.11 -1.32
C ILE A 100 -9.45 -22.36 -2.19
N ARG A 101 -8.24 -22.06 -1.68
CA ARG A 101 -7.19 -21.41 -2.48
C ARG A 101 -6.84 -22.21 -3.72
N ARG A 102 -6.70 -23.54 -3.60
CA ARG A 102 -6.36 -24.42 -4.74
C ARG A 102 -7.45 -24.43 -5.80
N PHE A 103 -8.71 -24.53 -5.38
CA PHE A 103 -9.84 -24.48 -6.32
C PHE A 103 -9.91 -23.14 -7.04
N LEU A 104 -9.80 -22.02 -6.30
CA LEU A 104 -9.83 -20.69 -6.87
C LEU A 104 -8.68 -20.48 -7.87
N GLN A 105 -7.47 -20.94 -7.53
CA GLN A 105 -6.31 -20.87 -8.44
C GLN A 105 -6.56 -21.65 -9.73
N ALA A 106 -7.08 -22.88 -9.63
CA ALA A 106 -7.37 -23.69 -10.82
C ALA A 106 -8.40 -23.03 -11.74
N MET A 107 -9.44 -22.42 -11.17
CA MET A 107 -10.45 -21.68 -11.93
C MET A 107 -9.88 -20.42 -12.59
N ALA A 108 -9.02 -19.69 -11.88
CA ALA A 108 -8.36 -18.50 -12.41
C ALA A 108 -7.43 -18.84 -13.59
N ASP A 109 -6.64 -19.91 -13.45
CA ASP A 109 -5.74 -20.39 -14.51
C ASP A 109 -6.53 -20.83 -15.75
N ASP A 110 -7.64 -21.56 -15.57
CA ASP A 110 -8.50 -21.99 -16.67
C ASP A 110 -9.14 -20.80 -17.39
N ALA A 111 -9.68 -19.82 -16.65
CA ALA A 111 -10.24 -18.60 -17.22
C ALA A 111 -9.18 -17.71 -17.92
N ALA A 112 -7.91 -17.80 -17.52
CA ALA A 112 -6.81 -17.11 -18.19
C ALA A 112 -6.45 -17.80 -19.51
N ARG A 113 -6.46 -19.14 -19.56
CA ARG A 113 -6.20 -19.92 -20.79
C ARG A 113 -7.24 -19.68 -21.88
N HIS A 114 -8.51 -19.52 -21.49
CA HIS A 114 -9.61 -19.26 -22.44
C HIS A 114 -9.68 -17.80 -22.94
N ARG A 115 -8.83 -16.90 -22.43
CA ARG A 115 -8.76 -15.49 -22.82
C ARG A 115 -7.69 -15.17 -23.87
N ASN A 116 -6.78 -16.11 -24.14
CA ASN A 116 -5.74 -16.04 -25.16
C ASN A 116 -6.13 -16.86 -26.39
#